data_AF-A0A7G8JP08-F1
#
_entry.id   AF-A0A7G8JP08-F1
#
_cell.length_a   1.000
_cell.length_b   1.000
_cell.length_c   1.000
_cell.angle_alpha   90.00
_cell.angle_beta   90.00
_cell.angle_gamma   90.00
#
_symmetry.space_group_name_H-M   'P 1'
#
loop_
_entity.id
_entity.type
_entity.pdbx_description
1 polymer ?
#
loop_
_entity_poly.entity_id
_entity_poly.type
_entity_poly.pdbx_seq_one_letter_code
_entity_poly.pdbx_strand_id
1 'polypeptide(L)'
;MIAVLKRLTSRLINLSLALCLGLSLLVTACGNESSTLTGDYVQDTIAVAHTIHDTLALPQDAANRQEAEGEARDLITDYVSRYRARPKVNGLSSFTTMQTALNSLAGHYNNYTNRPVPDALRARIDKELGKAEKAVVRGT
;
A
#
# COMPACT_ATOMS: atom_id res chain seq x y z
N MET A 1 -29.67 -6.89 -47.39
CA MET A 1 -30.15 -6.24 -46.14
C MET A 1 -29.62 -6.88 -44.86
N ILE A 2 -29.65 -8.21 -44.72
CA ILE A 2 -29.23 -8.93 -43.48
C ILE A 2 -27.75 -8.70 -43.11
N ALA A 3 -26.84 -8.61 -44.08
CA ALA A 3 -25.40 -8.40 -43.83
C ALA A 3 -25.07 -6.99 -43.31
N VAL A 4 -25.83 -5.97 -43.73
CA VAL A 4 -25.66 -4.58 -43.27
C VAL A 4 -26.17 -4.44 -41.83
N LEU A 5 -27.29 -5.10 -41.52
CA LEU A 5 -27.86 -5.13 -40.18
C LEU A 5 -26.90 -5.81 -39.17
N LYS A 6 -26.28 -6.95 -39.54
CA LYS A 6 -25.27 -7.62 -38.70
C LYS A 6 -24.01 -6.76 -38.46
N ARG A 7 -23.57 -6.01 -39.47
CA ARG A 7 -22.41 -5.10 -39.33
C ARG A 7 -22.72 -3.93 -38.41
N LEU A 8 -23.95 -3.43 -38.46
CA LEU A 8 -24.40 -2.33 -37.60
C LEU A 8 -24.55 -2.79 -36.14
N THR A 9 -25.10 -3.99 -35.91
CA THR A 9 -25.24 -4.55 -34.55
C THR A 9 -23.89 -4.86 -33.92
N SER A 10 -22.94 -5.45 -34.66
CA SER A 10 -21.58 -5.69 -34.14
C SER A 10 -20.83 -4.39 -33.79
N ARG A 11 -21.04 -3.30 -34.55
CA ARG A 11 -20.45 -1.99 -34.22
C ARG A 11 -21.03 -1.40 -32.95
N LEU A 12 -22.35 -1.50 -32.76
CA LEU A 12 -23.02 -1.01 -31.56
C LEU A 12 -22.62 -1.79 -30.30
N ILE A 13 -22.45 -3.12 -30.41
CA ILE A 13 -21.97 -3.97 -29.31
C ILE A 13 -20.53 -3.62 -28.92
N ASN A 14 -19.65 -3.42 -29.90
CA ASN A 14 -18.27 -3.05 -29.59
C ASN A 14 -18.16 -1.66 -28.95
N LEU A 15 -19.03 -0.72 -29.35
CA LEU A 15 -19.07 0.62 -28.78
C LEU A 15 -19.57 0.60 -27.33
N SER A 16 -20.61 -0.21 -27.04
CA SER A 16 -21.12 -0.35 -25.67
C SER A 16 -20.11 -1.05 -24.76
N LEU A 17 -19.40 -2.07 -25.25
CA LEU A 17 -18.35 -2.73 -24.49
C LEU A 17 -17.21 -1.77 -24.15
N ALA A 18 -16.75 -0.98 -25.14
CA ALA A 18 -15.71 0.02 -24.95
C ALA A 18 -16.12 1.12 -23.95
N LEU A 19 -17.39 1.54 -23.98
CA LEU A 19 -17.93 2.51 -23.03
C LEU A 19 -18.00 1.94 -21.61
N CYS A 20 -18.47 0.70 -21.45
CA CYS A 20 -18.52 0.03 -20.14
C CYS A 20 -17.12 -0.18 -19.54
N LEU A 21 -16.14 -0.58 -20.37
CA LEU A 21 -14.74 -0.72 -19.96
C LEU A 21 -14.09 0.64 -19.63
N GLY A 22 -14.39 1.68 -20.41
CA GLY A 22 -13.93 3.04 -20.12
C GLY A 22 -14.52 3.60 -18.82
N LEU A 23 -15.79 3.31 -18.55
CA LEU A 23 -16.48 3.79 -17.36
C LEU A 23 -16.04 3.04 -16.09
N SER A 24 -15.72 1.75 -16.17
CA SER A 24 -15.18 1.00 -15.03
C SER A 24 -13.76 1.44 -14.66
N LEU A 25 -12.95 1.88 -15.62
CA LEU A 25 -11.63 2.48 -15.37
C LEU A 25 -11.73 3.83 -14.62
N LEU A 26 -12.78 4.61 -14.85
CA LEU A 26 -12.99 5.91 -14.18
C LEU A 26 -13.39 5.79 -12.71
N VAL A 27 -13.96 4.65 -12.29
CA VAL A 27 -14.42 4.44 -10.89
C VAL A 27 -13.29 4.01 -9.95
N THR A 28 -12.10 3.67 -10.45
CA THR A 28 -10.97 3.20 -9.63
C THR A 28 -9.98 4.33 -9.27
N ALA A 29 -10.44 5.58 -9.22
CA ALA A 29 -9.62 6.74 -8.88
C ALA A 29 -9.97 7.36 -7.51
N CYS A 30 -10.55 6.59 -6.59
CA CYS A 30 -10.67 6.99 -5.18
C CYS A 30 -9.36 6.67 -4.43
N GLY A 31 -8.28 7.36 -4.77
CA GLY A 31 -7.10 7.46 -3.91
C GLY A 31 -7.18 8.80 -3.19
N ASN A 32 -7.28 8.80 -1.86
CA ASN A 32 -7.32 10.04 -1.09
C ASN A 32 -6.07 10.89 -1.40
N GLU A 33 -6.32 12.08 -1.94
CA GLU A 33 -5.34 13.07 -2.36
C GLU A 33 -4.67 13.73 -1.14
N SER A 34 -3.75 13.02 -0.48
CA SER A 34 -2.66 13.59 0.33
C SER A 34 -1.71 12.48 0.80
N SER A 35 -0.93 11.88 -0.11
CA SER A 35 0.13 10.96 0.37
C SER A 35 1.08 11.76 1.26
N THR A 36 1.21 11.39 2.54
CA THR A 36 2.12 12.03 3.51
C THR A 36 3.60 11.88 3.12
N LEU A 37 3.87 11.10 2.08
CA LEU A 37 5.19 10.82 1.51
C LEU A 37 5.72 11.99 0.67
N THR A 38 6.91 12.47 1.05
CA THR A 38 7.61 13.58 0.40
C THR A 38 8.16 13.21 -0.98
N GLY A 39 8.43 11.91 -1.21
CA GLY A 39 9.10 11.40 -2.40
C GLY A 39 10.60 11.25 -2.27
N ASP A 40 11.19 11.76 -1.19
CA ASP A 40 12.55 11.41 -0.78
C ASP A 40 12.55 10.04 -0.12
N TYR A 41 13.28 9.10 -0.72
CA TYR A 41 13.25 7.70 -0.29
C TYR A 41 13.77 7.52 1.13
N VAL A 42 14.82 8.25 1.52
CA VAL A 42 15.45 8.09 2.83
C VAL A 42 14.53 8.65 3.91
N GLN A 43 14.05 9.88 3.72
CA GLN A 43 13.14 10.53 4.64
C GLN A 43 11.83 9.75 4.80
N ASP A 44 11.23 9.33 3.68
CA ASP A 44 9.97 8.59 3.70
C ASP A 44 10.13 7.22 4.37
N THR A 45 11.24 6.51 4.15
CA THR A 45 11.50 5.20 4.79
C THR A 45 11.59 5.33 6.31
N ILE A 46 12.29 6.35 6.81
CA ILE A 46 12.41 6.61 8.26
C ILE A 46 11.06 7.05 8.84
N ALA A 47 10.36 7.96 8.17
CA ALA A 47 9.06 8.44 8.62
C ALA A 47 8.03 7.30 8.71
N VAL A 48 8.00 6.42 7.70
CA VAL A 48 7.11 5.25 7.71
C VAL A 48 7.49 4.26 8.81
N ALA A 49 8.79 3.97 9.00
CA ALA A 49 9.24 3.11 10.09
C ALA A 49 8.73 3.59 11.46
N HIS A 50 8.96 4.88 11.76
CA HIS A 50 8.51 5.48 13.01
C HIS A 50 6.99 5.46 13.15
N THR A 51 6.25 5.84 12.11
CA THR A 51 4.78 5.87 12.16
C THR A 51 4.20 4.48 12.43
N ILE A 52 4.74 3.44 11.79
CA ILE A 52 4.30 2.06 12.02
C ILE A 52 4.68 1.60 13.43
N HIS A 53 5.89 1.89 13.89
CA HIS A 53 6.33 1.58 15.25
C HIS A 53 5.39 2.22 16.30
N ASP A 54 5.08 3.51 16.14
CA ASP A 54 4.23 4.25 17.07
C ASP A 54 2.78 3.74 17.04
N THR A 55 2.28 3.36 15.86
CA THR A 55 0.96 2.73 15.70
C THR A 55 0.90 1.40 16.46
N LEU A 56 1.96 0.58 16.38
CA LEU A 56 2.05 -0.70 17.09
C LEU A 56 2.23 -0.54 18.61
N ALA A 57 2.71 0.62 19.06
CA ALA A 57 2.86 0.97 20.47
C ALA A 57 1.55 1.48 21.11
N LEU A 58 0.49 1.72 20.34
CA LEU A 58 -0.79 2.18 20.87
C LEU A 58 -1.39 1.18 21.87
N PRO A 59 -1.94 1.67 23.00
CA PRO A 59 -2.65 0.83 23.95
C PRO A 59 -3.82 0.07 23.32
N GLN A 60 -4.12 -1.11 23.86
CA GLN A 60 -5.21 -1.96 23.35
C GLN A 60 -6.61 -1.39 23.63
N ASP A 61 -6.73 -0.41 24.50
CA ASP A 61 -7.96 0.29 24.86
C ASP A 61 -8.01 1.72 24.29
N ALA A 62 -7.02 2.11 23.47
CA ALA A 62 -7.00 3.42 22.83
C ALA A 62 -8.21 3.61 21.90
N ALA A 63 -8.95 4.70 22.13
CA ALA A 63 -10.18 5.00 21.39
C ALA A 63 -9.94 5.18 19.87
N ASN A 64 -8.77 5.69 19.49
CA ASN A 64 -8.38 5.96 18.11
C ASN A 64 -7.60 4.81 17.44
N ARG A 65 -7.48 3.63 18.07
CA ARG A 65 -6.66 2.53 17.53
C ARG A 65 -7.11 2.09 16.13
N GLN A 66 -8.42 1.92 15.91
CA GLN A 66 -8.94 1.45 14.63
C GLN A 66 -8.66 2.43 13.49
N GLU A 67 -8.72 3.73 13.79
CA GLU A 67 -8.38 4.81 12.87
C GLU A 67 -6.89 4.78 12.53
N ALA A 68 -6.02 4.72 13.55
CA ALA A 68 -4.57 4.63 13.37
C ALA A 68 -4.14 3.38 12.58
N GLU A 69 -4.77 2.22 12.83
CA GLU A 69 -4.54 1.01 12.02
C GLU A 69 -5.01 1.17 10.57
N GLY A 70 -6.06 1.96 10.34
CA GLY A 70 -6.53 2.33 9.01
C GLY A 70 -5.52 3.19 8.28
N GLU A 71 -5.07 4.27 8.90
CA GLU A 71 -4.04 5.15 8.37
C GLU A 71 -2.73 4.40 8.09
N ALA A 72 -2.36 3.46 8.96
CA ALA A 72 -1.19 2.60 8.74
C ALA A 72 -1.35 1.71 7.49
N ARG A 73 -2.53 1.16 7.22
CA ARG A 73 -2.79 0.38 5.99
C ARG A 73 -2.64 1.24 4.73
N ASP A 74 -3.15 2.46 4.78
CA ASP A 74 -3.07 3.40 3.66
C ASP A 74 -1.61 3.83 3.44
N LEU A 75 -0.89 4.17 4.51
CA LEU A 75 0.53 4.52 4.46
C LEU A 75 1.41 3.39 3.90
N ILE A 76 1.15 2.14 4.30
CA ILE A 76 1.83 0.95 3.75
C ILE A 76 1.61 0.88 2.24
N THR A 77 0.36 1.04 1.80
CA THR A 77 -0.03 0.94 0.40
C THR A 77 0.62 2.04 -0.42
N ASP A 78 0.62 3.28 0.08
CA ASP A 78 1.25 4.43 -0.56
C ASP A 78 2.76 4.25 -0.69
N TYR A 79 3.44 3.85 0.40
CA TYR A 79 4.88 3.65 0.41
C TYR A 79 5.32 2.56 -0.56
N VAL A 80 4.68 1.39 -0.48
CA VAL A 80 5.02 0.26 -1.36
C VAL A 80 4.73 0.62 -2.80
N SER A 81 3.59 1.24 -3.10
CA SER A 81 3.22 1.61 -4.48
C SER A 81 4.17 2.64 -5.08
N ARG A 82 4.60 3.64 -4.29
CA ARG A 82 5.52 4.69 -4.72
C ARG A 82 6.91 4.18 -5.05
N TYR A 83 7.44 3.24 -4.27
CA TYR A 83 8.84 2.83 -4.33
C TYR A 83 9.09 1.51 -5.06
N ARG A 84 8.11 0.59 -5.12
CA ARG A 84 8.28 -0.74 -5.77
C ARG A 84 8.70 -0.68 -7.24
N ALA A 85 8.22 0.32 -7.97
CA ALA A 85 8.47 0.44 -9.41
C ALA A 85 9.76 1.20 -9.74
N ARG A 86 10.45 1.77 -8.73
CA ARG A 86 11.65 2.58 -8.94
C ARG A 86 12.89 1.66 -9.00
N PRO A 87 13.58 1.54 -10.15
CA PRO A 87 14.71 0.61 -10.29
C PRO A 87 15.90 0.93 -9.37
N LYS A 88 16.05 2.20 -8.99
CA LYS A 88 17.10 2.66 -8.06
C LYS A 88 16.83 2.27 -6.60
N VAL A 89 15.60 1.83 -6.27
CA VAL A 89 15.15 1.58 -4.89
C VAL A 89 14.76 0.12 -4.70
N ASN A 90 14.07 -0.48 -5.66
CA ASN A 90 13.42 -1.79 -5.48
C ASN A 90 14.38 -2.96 -5.23
N GLY A 91 15.67 -2.81 -5.57
CA GLY A 91 16.72 -3.78 -5.26
C GLY A 91 17.50 -3.51 -3.96
N LEU A 92 17.24 -2.40 -3.28
CA LEU A 92 17.93 -2.07 -2.04
C LEU A 92 17.48 -3.01 -0.90
N SER A 93 18.43 -3.38 -0.05
CA SER A 93 18.18 -4.13 1.18
C SER A 93 17.24 -3.35 2.12
N SER A 94 17.40 -2.02 2.23
CA SER A 94 16.45 -1.16 2.94
C SER A 94 15.00 -1.34 2.45
N PHE A 95 14.78 -1.35 1.13
CA PHE A 95 13.45 -1.51 0.57
C PHE A 95 12.88 -2.91 0.79
N THR A 96 13.66 -3.95 0.48
CA THR A 96 13.21 -5.34 0.60
C THR A 96 12.97 -5.77 2.06
N THR A 97 13.80 -5.28 2.99
CA THR A 97 13.58 -5.45 4.43
C THR A 97 12.33 -4.72 4.90
N MET A 98 12.14 -3.47 4.50
CA MET A 98 10.91 -2.72 4.81
C MET A 98 9.68 -3.47 4.28
N GLN A 99 9.70 -3.89 3.01
CA GLN A 99 8.61 -4.63 2.38
C GLN A 99 8.27 -5.93 3.13
N THR A 100 9.26 -6.63 3.68
CA THR A 100 9.02 -7.82 4.50
C THR A 100 8.23 -7.49 5.78
N ALA A 101 8.60 -6.40 6.46
CA ALA A 101 7.90 -5.94 7.65
C ALA A 101 6.46 -5.51 7.32
N LEU A 102 6.30 -4.64 6.34
CA LEU A 102 5.00 -4.07 5.95
C LEU A 102 4.04 -5.13 5.40
N ASN A 103 4.52 -6.10 4.60
CA ASN A 103 3.70 -7.20 4.12
C ASN A 103 3.21 -8.10 5.26
N SER A 104 4.05 -8.33 6.29
CA SER A 104 3.66 -9.11 7.46
C SER A 104 2.56 -8.40 8.25
N LEU A 105 2.66 -7.08 8.41
CA LEU A 105 1.67 -6.27 9.09
C LEU A 105 0.35 -6.18 8.31
N ALA A 106 0.42 -5.88 7.00
CA ALA A 106 -0.74 -5.86 6.12
C ALA A 106 -1.46 -7.22 6.09
N GLY A 107 -0.69 -8.31 6.09
CA GLY A 107 -1.22 -9.67 6.21
C GLY A 107 -2.01 -9.89 7.51
N HIS A 108 -1.54 -9.36 8.64
CA HIS A 108 -2.29 -9.44 9.90
C HIS A 108 -3.59 -8.64 9.83
N TYR A 109 -3.53 -7.38 9.39
CA TYR A 109 -4.72 -6.52 9.30
C TYR A 109 -5.80 -7.09 8.38
N ASN A 110 -5.42 -7.72 7.28
CA ASN A 110 -6.37 -8.32 6.33
C ASN A 110 -7.05 -9.59 6.86
N ASN A 111 -6.34 -10.40 7.64
CA ASN A 111 -6.84 -11.71 8.09
C ASN A 111 -7.46 -11.70 9.48
N TYR A 112 -7.09 -10.72 10.32
CA TYR A 112 -7.47 -10.69 11.74
C TYR A 112 -8.05 -9.33 12.13
N THR A 113 -9.13 -8.93 11.45
CA THR A 113 -9.87 -7.71 11.78
C THR A 113 -10.28 -7.72 13.26
N ASN A 114 -9.99 -6.63 13.97
CA ASN A 114 -10.27 -6.45 15.41
C ASN A 114 -9.46 -7.32 16.38
N ARG A 115 -8.34 -7.92 15.95
CA ARG A 115 -7.41 -8.59 16.86
C ARG A 115 -6.09 -7.83 16.98
N PRO A 116 -5.53 -7.73 18.19
CA PRO A 116 -4.21 -7.13 18.38
C PRO A 116 -3.15 -7.89 17.58
N VAL A 117 -2.15 -7.15 17.11
CA VAL A 117 -0.93 -7.73 16.54
C VAL A 117 -0.21 -8.52 17.64
N PRO A 118 0.07 -9.83 17.44
CA PRO A 118 0.77 -10.65 18.43
C PRO A 118 2.15 -10.09 18.77
N ASP A 119 2.57 -10.21 20.02
CA ASP A 119 3.86 -9.64 20.50
C ASP A 119 5.06 -10.15 19.70
N ALA A 120 5.08 -11.44 19.34
CA ALA A 120 6.13 -12.03 18.52
C ALA A 120 6.18 -11.42 17.10
N LEU A 121 5.02 -11.10 16.53
CA LEU A 121 4.93 -10.44 15.22
C LEU A 121 5.39 -8.98 15.33
N ARG A 122 4.92 -8.25 16.35
CA ARG A 122 5.34 -6.87 16.63
C ARG A 122 6.87 -6.77 16.78
N ALA A 123 7.47 -7.60 17.64
CA ALA A 123 8.92 -7.62 17.84
C ALA A 123 9.72 -7.92 16.56
N ARG A 124 9.17 -8.79 15.68
CA ARG A 124 9.78 -9.06 14.38
C ARG A 124 9.68 -7.84 13.46
N ILE A 125 8.52 -7.19 13.40
CA ILE A 125 8.30 -5.98 12.60
C ILE A 125 9.27 -4.89 13.05
N ASP A 126 9.33 -4.57 14.34
CA ASP A 126 10.21 -3.53 14.89
C ASP A 126 11.68 -3.78 14.54
N LYS A 127 12.11 -5.05 14.63
CA LYS A 127 13.47 -5.45 14.25
C LYS A 127 13.75 -5.20 12.76
N GLU A 128 12.81 -5.53 11.87
CA GLU A 128 12.99 -5.31 10.43
C GLU A 128 12.90 -3.82 10.08
N LEU A 129 11.99 -3.05 10.68
CA LEU A 129 11.92 -1.60 10.53
C LEU A 129 13.26 -0.94 10.91
N GLY A 130 13.80 -1.27 12.09
CA GLY A 130 15.08 -0.72 12.54
C GLY A 130 16.29 -1.13 11.69
N LYS A 131 16.22 -2.28 11.01
CA LYS A 131 17.24 -2.65 10.01
C LYS A 131 17.09 -1.82 8.74
N ALA A 132 15.86 -1.62 8.26
CA ALA A 132 15.58 -0.84 7.06
C ALA A 132 16.03 0.61 7.23
N GLU A 133 15.80 1.22 8.39
CA GLU A 133 16.26 2.58 8.72
C GLU A 133 17.78 2.72 8.65
N LYS A 134 18.50 1.78 9.26
CA LYS A 134 19.97 1.79 9.22
C LYS A 134 20.49 1.56 7.82
N ALA A 135 19.86 0.67 7.06
CA ALA A 135 20.23 0.35 5.70
C ALA A 135 19.98 1.54 4.75
N VAL A 136 18.86 2.27 4.92
CA VAL A 136 18.49 3.38 4.03
C VAL A 136 19.42 4.58 4.22
N VAL A 137 19.82 4.88 5.46
CA VAL A 137 20.82 5.91 5.76
C VAL A 137 22.18 5.58 5.15
N ARG A 138 22.53 4.29 5.08
CA ARG A 138 23.75 3.81 4.41
C ARG A 138 23.62 3.75 2.88
N GLY A 139 22.43 3.96 2.33
CA GLY A 139 22.15 3.83 0.89
C GLY A 139 22.19 2.38 0.39
N THR A 140 21.93 1.41 1.27
CA THR A 140 21.95 -0.03 0.96
C THR A 140 20.60 -0.68 1.05
#